data_AF-A0A0N4XCI8-F1
#
_entry.id   AF-A0A0N4XCI8-F1
#
_cell.length_a   1.000
_cell.length_b   1.000
_cell.length_c   1.000
_cell.angle_alpha   90.00
_cell.angle_beta   90.00
_cell.angle_gamma   90.00
#
_symmetry.space_group_name_H-M   'P 1'
#
loop_
_entity.id
_entity.type
_entity.pdbx_description
1 polymer ?
#
loop_
_entity_poly.entity_id
_entity_poly.type
_entity_poly.pdbx_seq_one_letter_code
_entity_poly.pdbx_strand_id
1 'polypeptide(L)'
;MTDAEDRLMVDLFRGYNSLVQPVRNKSELPMIVKIAMQLVLLINVKWQDFQMRWEPKDYDGITQIRVAPDKIWLPDIVLFNK
;
A
#
# COMPACT_ATOMS: atom_id res chain seq x y z
N MET A 1 -2.87 11.34 -20.19
CA MET A 1 -1.95 12.48 -19.95
C MET A 1 -2.00 13.35 -21.20
N THR A 2 -2.14 14.65 -21.01
CA THR A 2 -2.36 15.64 -22.07
C THR A 2 -1.03 16.09 -22.68
N ASP A 3 -0.99 16.47 -23.96
CA ASP A 3 0.25 16.92 -24.65
C ASP A 3 0.99 18.07 -23.93
N ALA A 4 0.29 18.85 -23.11
CA ALA A 4 0.88 19.90 -22.29
C ALA A 4 1.69 19.32 -21.10
N GLU A 5 1.22 18.24 -20.48
CA GLU A 5 1.92 17.54 -19.40
C GLU A 5 3.22 16.93 -19.92
N ASP A 6 3.20 16.31 -21.11
CA ASP A 6 4.40 15.69 -21.69
C ASP A 6 5.48 16.72 -22.04
N ARG A 7 5.09 17.88 -22.61
CA ARG A 7 6.05 18.98 -22.84
C ARG A 7 6.64 19.51 -21.55
N LEU A 8 5.80 19.73 -20.53
CA LEU A 8 6.24 20.20 -19.22
C LEU A 8 7.22 19.21 -18.56
N MET A 9 6.98 17.91 -18.69
CA MET A 9 7.87 16.87 -18.19
C MET A 9 9.24 16.92 -18.87
N VAL A 10 9.28 17.01 -20.21
CA VAL A 10 10.55 17.11 -20.94
C VAL A 10 11.34 18.35 -20.52
N ASP A 11 10.67 19.49 -20.37
CA ASP A 11 11.32 20.75 -20.00
C ASP A 11 11.83 20.75 -18.54
N LEU A 12 11.02 20.26 -17.59
CA LEU A 12 11.35 20.25 -16.16
C LEU A 12 12.51 19.31 -15.84
N PHE A 13 12.54 18.14 -16.48
CA PHE A 13 13.56 17.13 -16.22
C PHE A 13 14.86 17.37 -17.00
N ARG A 14 14.91 18.39 -17.87
CA ARG A 14 16.11 18.75 -18.62
C ARG A 14 17.22 19.23 -17.68
N GLY A 15 18.24 18.38 -17.49
CA GLY A 15 19.37 18.68 -16.60
C GLY A 15 19.10 18.43 -15.11
N TYR A 16 17.95 17.84 -14.76
CA TYR A 16 17.70 17.37 -13.40
C TYR A 16 18.59 16.16 -13.07
N ASN A 17 19.35 16.23 -11.98
CA ASN A 17 20.21 15.13 -11.51
C ASN A 17 19.57 14.41 -10.33
N SER A 18 19.08 13.18 -10.54
CA SER A 18 18.41 12.37 -9.53
C SER A 18 19.34 11.81 -8.44
N LEU A 19 20.66 11.93 -8.59
CA LEU A 19 21.63 11.48 -7.59
C LEU A 19 21.92 12.54 -6.52
N VAL A 20 21.43 13.77 -6.70
CA VAL A 20 21.68 14.89 -5.79
C VAL A 20 20.44 15.14 -4.92
N GLN A 21 20.66 15.33 -3.61
CA GLN A 21 19.57 15.66 -2.69
C GLN A 21 18.94 17.01 -3.06
N PRO A 22 17.60 17.14 -3.03
CA PRO A 22 16.91 18.36 -3.43
C PRO A 22 16.97 19.42 -2.33
N VAL A 23 18.17 19.89 -2.01
CA VAL A 23 18.43 20.88 -0.97
C VAL A 23 19.08 22.09 -1.61
N ARG A 24 18.58 23.30 -1.35
CA ARG A 24 19.14 24.52 -1.95
C ARG A 24 20.45 24.91 -1.27
N ASN A 25 20.50 24.77 0.06
CA ASN A 25 21.68 25.10 0.87
C ASN A 25 21.93 24.06 1.96
N LYS A 26 23.21 23.76 2.25
CA LYS A 26 23.57 22.79 3.31
C LYS A 26 23.03 23.15 4.71
N SER A 27 22.74 24.43 4.95
CA SER A 27 22.13 24.92 6.19
C SER A 27 20.66 24.50 6.37
N GLU A 28 20.01 23.97 5.32
CA GLU A 28 18.62 23.50 5.34
C GLU A 28 18.50 22.02 5.74
N LEU A 29 19.59 21.39 6.16
CA LEU A 29 19.60 20.03 6.70
C LEU A 29 19.24 20.04 8.20
N PRO A 30 18.41 19.09 8.70
CA PRO A 30 17.94 17.87 8.03
C PRO A 30 16.65 18.03 7.22
N MET A 31 16.56 17.34 6.08
CA MET A 31 15.33 17.25 5.27
C MET A 31 14.30 16.35 5.97
N ILE A 32 13.12 16.90 6.24
CA ILE A 32 12.00 16.14 6.84
C ILE A 32 11.17 15.51 5.72
N VAL A 33 11.17 14.18 5.65
CA VAL A 33 10.28 13.41 4.77
C VAL A 33 9.03 13.03 5.55
N LYS A 34 7.86 13.45 5.07
CA LYS A 34 6.57 13.02 5.61
C LYS A 34 6.12 11.78 4.85
N ILE A 35 6.07 10.65 5.55
CA ILE A 35 5.57 9.39 5.01
C ILE A 35 4.16 9.17 5.54
N ALA A 36 3.21 8.91 4.65
CA ALA A 36 1.88 8.42 5.00
C ALA A 36 1.74 6.99 4.48
N MET A 37 1.38 6.05 5.35
CA MET A 37 1.22 4.63 5.01
C MET A 37 -0.18 4.18 5.36
N GLN A 38 -0.82 3.45 4.45
CA GLN A 38 -2.12 2.83 4.69
C GLN A 38 -1.91 1.36 5.07
N LEU A 39 -2.37 0.98 6.26
CA LEU A 39 -2.12 -0.34 6.88
C LEU A 39 -2.56 -1.52 6.00
N VAL A 40 -3.66 -1.34 5.29
CA VAL A 40 -4.26 -2.36 4.41
C VAL A 40 -3.32 -2.76 3.26
N LEU A 41 -2.44 -1.86 2.79
CA LEU A 41 -1.53 -2.14 1.68
C LEU A 41 -0.25 -2.87 2.12
N LEU A 42 0.06 -2.91 3.41
CA LEU A 42 1.35 -3.42 3.91
C LEU A 42 1.23 -4.64 4.82
N ILE A 43 0.07 -4.87 5.46
CA ILE A 43 -0.12 -5.98 6.38
C ILE A 43 -1.01 -7.05 5.78
N ASN A 44 -0.44 -8.26 5.63
CA ASN A 44 -1.21 -9.47 5.36
C ASN A 44 -1.80 -10.00 6.67
N VAL A 45 -3.10 -9.77 6.89
CA VAL A 45 -3.81 -10.28 8.06
C VAL A 45 -4.34 -11.67 7.77
N LYS A 46 -3.97 -12.66 8.59
CA LYS A 46 -4.54 -14.01 8.55
C LYS A 46 -5.12 -14.35 9.91
N TRP A 47 -6.37 -14.84 9.91
CA TRP A 47 -7.02 -15.38 11.09
C TRP A 47 -7.73 -16.68 10.72
N GLN A 48 -8.07 -17.48 11.72
CA GLN A 48 -8.82 -18.73 11.56
C GLN A 48 -10.21 -18.56 12.16
N ASP A 49 -11.24 -18.68 11.33
CA ASP A 49 -12.63 -18.71 11.77
C ASP A 49 -13.09 -20.18 11.90
N PHE A 50 -13.57 -20.57 13.07
CA PHE A 50 -14.01 -21.95 13.31
C PHE A 50 -15.34 -22.28 12.63
N GLN A 51 -16.15 -21.28 12.29
CA GLN A 51 -17.42 -21.46 11.59
C GLN A 51 -17.21 -21.63 10.08
N MET A 52 -16.09 -21.14 9.55
CA MET A 52 -15.73 -21.24 8.12
C MET A 52 -15.01 -22.56 7.82
N ARG A 53 -15.67 -23.68 8.11
CA ARG A 53 -15.15 -25.03 7.88
C ARG A 53 -16.12 -25.84 7.04
N TRP A 54 -15.58 -26.56 6.06
CA TRP A 54 -16.33 -27.50 5.23
C TRP A 54 -15.44 -28.67 4.83
N GLU A 55 -16.06 -29.74 4.35
CA GLU A 55 -15.38 -30.90 3.77
C GLU A 55 -15.32 -30.73 2.24
N PRO A 56 -14.12 -30.66 1.61
CA PRO A 56 -14.00 -30.41 0.18
C PRO A 56 -14.74 -31.43 -0.71
N LYS A 57 -14.88 -32.69 -0.27
CA LYS A 57 -15.56 -33.74 -1.05
C LYS A 57 -17.04 -33.46 -1.30
N ASP A 58 -17.65 -32.63 -0.46
CA ASP A 58 -19.06 -32.23 -0.57
C ASP A 58 -19.24 -31.05 -1.55
N TYR A 59 -18.15 -30.43 -2.02
CA TYR A 59 -18.13 -29.23 -2.85
C TYR A 59 -17.08 -29.31 -3.98
N ASP A 60 -17.06 -30.40 -4.74
CA ASP A 60 -16.18 -30.61 -5.91
C ASP A 60 -14.67 -30.39 -5.64
N GLY A 61 -14.23 -30.64 -4.41
CA GLY A 61 -12.83 -30.49 -4.01
C GLY A 61 -12.38 -29.05 -3.76
N ILE A 62 -13.29 -28.09 -3.62
CA ILE A 62 -12.95 -26.68 -3.34
C ILE A 62 -12.31 -26.58 -1.94
N THR A 63 -11.09 -26.03 -1.88
CA THR A 63 -10.34 -25.81 -0.63
C THR A 63 -10.15 -24.32 -0.28
N GLN A 64 -10.47 -23.41 -1.20
CA GLN A 64 -10.36 -21.98 -1.00
C GLN A 64 -11.46 -21.23 -1.77
N ILE A 65 -11.98 -20.17 -1.15
CA ILE A 65 -12.92 -19.24 -1.76
C ILE A 65 -12.46 -17.80 -1.52
N ARG A 66 -12.90 -16.88 -2.38
CA ARG A 66 -12.74 -15.43 -2.18
C ARG A 66 -14.09 -14.87 -1.77
N VAL A 67 -14.13 -14.14 -0.66
CA VAL A 67 -15.36 -13.58 -0.10
C VAL A 67 -15.17 -12.08 0.10
N ALA A 68 -16.21 -11.30 -0.16
CA ALA A 68 -16.19 -9.87 0.08
C ALA A 68 -16.12 -9.57 1.60
N PRO A 69 -15.36 -8.55 2.03
CA PRO A 69 -15.14 -8.30 3.46
C PRO A 69 -16.42 -8.02 4.27
N ASP A 70 -17.48 -7.52 3.64
CA ASP A 70 -18.79 -7.23 4.27
C ASP A 70 -19.60 -8.49 4.63
N LYS A 71 -19.17 -9.67 4.18
CA LYS A 71 -19.88 -10.95 4.39
C LYS A 71 -19.31 -11.79 5.52
N ILE A 72 -18.18 -11.38 6.10
CA ILE A 72 -17.47 -12.15 7.11
C ILE A 72 -17.09 -11.24 8.27
N TRP A 73 -16.90 -11.84 9.44
CA TRP A 73 -16.31 -11.12 10.55
C TRP A 73 -14.84 -10.80 10.24
N LEU A 74 -14.43 -9.57 10.55
CA LEU A 74 -13.05 -9.10 10.43
C LEU A 74 -12.57 -8.64 11.81
N PRO A 75 -11.32 -8.94 12.20
CA PRO A 75 -10.76 -8.41 13.42
C PRO A 75 -10.59 -6.89 13.31
N ASP A 76 -10.88 -6.18 14.40
CA ASP A 76 -10.48 -4.78 14.54
C ASP A 76 -8.97 -4.73 14.88
N ILE A 77 -8.20 -3.98 14.09
CA ILE A 77 -6.74 -3.93 14.18
C ILE A 77 -6.33 -2.53 14.55
N VAL A 78 -5.85 -2.38 15.78
CA VAL A 78 -5.39 -1.10 16.32
C VAL A 78 -3.87 -1.14 16.47
N LEU A 79 -3.20 -0.09 15.98
CA LEU A 79 -1.77 0.11 16.21
C LEU A 79 -1.57 1.01 17.43
N PHE A 80 -0.82 0.53 18.41
CA PHE A 80 -0.31 1.36 19.49
C PHE A 80 1.16 1.65 19.27
N ASN A 81 1.54 2.91 19.41
CA ASN A 81 2.94 3.32 19.50
C ASN A 81 3.25 3.65 20.96
N LYS A 82 4.43 3.25 21.44
CA LYS A 82 4.95 3.66 22.75
C LYS A 82 5.94 4.80 22.59
#